data_AF-A0A9E1JZ84-F1
#
_entry.id   AF-A0A9E1JZ84-F1
#
_cell.length_a   1.000
_cell.length_b   1.000
_cell.length_c   1.000
_cell.angle_alpha   90.00
_cell.angle_beta   90.00
_cell.angle_gamma   90.00
#
_symmetry.space_group_name_H-M   'P 1'
#
loop_
_entity.id
_entity.type
_entity.pdbx_description
1 polymer ?
#
loop_
_entity_poly.entity_id
_entity_poly.type
_entity_poly.pdbx_seq_one_letter_code
_entity_poly.pdbx_strand_id
1 'polypeptide(L)'
;MKIFPLISLIVLLSIPFVLEANDNLMPYQMITTSIDSMTKRLGDEDNKKRLAENKDELYQIIDETLSPYFQKKYAGRLVLNNYWKQSSKSQKERFTEGLYQSLIRSYALTMLNFDVSKIKGISDSINLEGL
;
A
#
# COMPACT_ATOMS: atom_id res chain seq x y z
N MET A 1 -22.36 56.44 8.09
CA MET A 1 -21.26 55.48 8.27
C MET A 1 -21.77 54.07 8.03
N LYS A 2 -21.16 53.39 7.07
CA LYS A 2 -21.53 52.07 6.53
C LYS A 2 -20.99 50.97 7.45
N ILE A 3 -21.83 50.33 8.27
CA ILE A 3 -21.40 49.22 9.15
C ILE A 3 -21.98 47.85 8.76
N PHE A 4 -23.00 47.82 7.89
CA PHE A 4 -23.59 46.59 7.37
C PHE A 4 -22.67 45.73 6.47
N PRO A 5 -21.73 46.25 5.65
CA PRO A 5 -20.85 45.38 4.86
C PRO A 5 -19.72 44.76 5.70
N LEU A 6 -19.46 45.27 6.90
CA LEU A 6 -18.38 44.80 7.78
C LEU A 6 -18.72 43.45 8.44
N ILE A 7 -20.00 43.24 8.78
CA ILE A 7 -20.46 42.01 9.44
C ILE A 7 -20.49 40.83 8.46
N SER A 8 -20.81 41.08 7.18
CA SER A 8 -20.79 40.05 6.13
C SER A 8 -19.36 39.55 5.83
N LEU A 9 -18.35 40.42 5.97
CA LEU A 9 -16.95 40.06 5.70
C LEU A 9 -16.33 39.19 6.82
N ILE A 10 -16.80 39.31 8.07
CA ILE A 10 -16.27 38.55 9.22
C ILE A 10 -16.79 37.10 9.23
N VAL A 11 -18.02 36.86 8.77
CA VAL A 11 -18.59 35.50 8.70
C VAL A 11 -17.90 34.66 7.63
N LEU A 12 -17.44 35.28 6.53
CA LEU A 12 -16.73 34.58 5.45
C LEU A 12 -15.30 34.14 5.86
N LEU A 13 -14.72 34.77 6.88
CA LEU A 13 -13.39 34.46 7.42
C LEU A 13 -13.40 33.32 8.46
N SER A 14 -14.58 32.80 8.82
CA SER A 14 -14.76 31.77 9.85
C SER A 14 -14.79 30.34 9.28
N ILE A 15 -14.55 30.16 7.98
CA ILE A 15 -14.45 28.82 7.39
C ILE A 15 -13.03 28.31 7.65
N PRO A 16 -12.83 27.27 8.48
CA PRO A 16 -11.54 26.63 8.57
C PRO A 16 -11.18 26.06 7.20
N PHE A 17 -10.08 26.55 6.63
CA PHE A 17 -9.50 25.93 5.45
C PHE A 17 -8.95 24.57 5.89
N VAL A 18 -9.69 23.50 5.61
CA VAL A 18 -9.19 22.14 5.79
C VAL A 18 -8.17 21.91 4.69
N LEU A 19 -6.89 22.08 5.05
CA LEU A 19 -5.78 21.55 4.28
C LEU A 19 -5.88 20.02 4.35
N GLU A 20 -6.47 19.39 3.34
CA GLU A 20 -6.26 17.96 3.14
C GLU A 20 -4.77 17.77 2.87
N ALA A 21 -4.06 17.21 3.86
CA ALA A 21 -2.70 16.74 3.64
C ALA A 21 -2.75 15.79 2.44
N ASN A 22 -2.05 16.15 1.38
CA ASN A 22 -1.94 15.32 0.20
C ASN A 22 -1.09 14.09 0.58
N ASP A 23 -1.73 13.05 1.12
CA ASP A 23 -1.16 11.77 1.56
C ASP A 23 -0.58 10.93 0.40
N ASN A 24 -0.10 11.60 -0.65
CA ASN A 24 0.63 10.96 -1.74
C ASN A 24 2.04 10.63 -1.25
N LEU A 25 2.15 9.48 -0.58
CA LEU A 25 3.42 8.86 -0.23
C LEU A 25 4.31 8.73 -1.47
N MET A 26 5.59 9.08 -1.35
CA MET A 26 6.56 8.76 -2.39
C MET A 26 6.74 7.25 -2.54
N PRO A 27 7.19 6.74 -3.71
CA PRO A 27 7.35 5.30 -3.94
C PRO A 27 8.19 4.58 -2.87
N TYR A 28 9.28 5.22 -2.40
CA TYR A 28 10.07 4.68 -1.30
C TYR A 28 9.25 4.55 0.00
N GLN A 29 8.48 5.59 0.33
CA GLN A 29 7.67 5.61 1.54
C GLN A 29 6.54 4.56 1.48
N MET A 30 5.97 4.30 0.31
CA MET A 30 5.01 3.20 0.12
C MET A 30 5.65 1.84 0.47
N ILE A 31 6.89 1.61 0.00
CA ILE A 31 7.63 0.37 0.27
C ILE A 31 7.94 0.23 1.77
N THR A 32 8.53 1.25 2.39
CA THR A 32 8.90 1.19 3.81
C THR A 32 7.68 1.07 4.71
N THR A 33 6.61 1.84 4.44
CA THR A 33 5.35 1.75 5.20
C THR A 33 4.75 0.35 5.15
N SER A 34 4.79 -0.29 3.98
CA SER A 34 4.31 -1.67 3.81
C SER A 34 5.12 -2.67 4.64
N ILE A 35 6.46 -2.57 4.58
CA ILE A 35 7.38 -3.44 5.31
C ILE A 35 7.23 -3.26 6.82
N ASP A 36 7.18 -2.01 7.29
CA ASP A 36 7.05 -1.68 8.71
C ASP A 36 5.71 -2.18 9.25
N SER A 37 4.62 -1.95 8.52
CA SER A 37 3.28 -2.45 8.88
C SER A 37 3.24 -3.98 8.94
N MET A 38 3.80 -4.66 7.93
CA MET A 38 3.88 -6.11 7.91
C MET A 38 4.71 -6.64 9.08
N THR A 39 5.92 -6.13 9.28
CA THR A 39 6.82 -6.55 10.36
C THR A 39 6.15 -6.40 11.72
N LYS A 40 5.50 -5.26 11.96
CA LYS A 40 4.79 -4.98 13.20
C LYS A 40 3.66 -5.98 13.47
N ARG A 41 2.93 -6.40 12.42
CA ARG A 41 1.82 -7.37 12.55
C ARG A 41 2.28 -8.81 12.66
N LEU A 42 3.40 -9.16 12.01
CA LEU A 42 4.05 -10.46 12.18
C LEU A 42 4.61 -10.61 13.60
N GLY A 43 5.12 -9.53 14.18
CA GLY A 43 5.54 -9.49 15.59
C GLY A 43 6.81 -10.31 15.86
N ASP A 44 6.87 -10.86 17.08
CA ASP A 44 7.99 -11.65 17.57
C ASP A 44 8.01 -13.09 17.04
N GLU A 45 9.04 -13.84 17.40
CA GLU A 45 9.25 -15.21 16.92
C GLU A 45 8.15 -16.19 17.37
N ASP A 46 7.50 -15.94 18.51
CA ASP A 46 6.43 -16.82 18.98
C ASP A 46 5.14 -16.57 18.20
N ASN A 47 4.80 -15.32 17.90
CA ASN A 47 3.70 -15.02 17.00
C ASN A 47 3.98 -15.52 15.57
N LYS A 48 5.22 -15.43 15.10
CA LYS A 48 5.60 -15.99 13.80
C LYS A 48 5.41 -17.50 13.74
N LYS A 49 5.81 -18.27 14.76
CA LYS A 49 5.55 -19.72 14.83
C LYS A 49 4.06 -20.03 14.75
N ARG A 50 3.23 -19.30 15.51
CA ARG A 50 1.77 -19.43 15.47
C ARG A 50 1.19 -19.13 14.08
N LEU A 51 1.68 -18.10 13.41
CA LEU A 51 1.28 -17.73 12.04
C LEU A 51 1.77 -18.73 10.99
N ALA A 52 2.88 -19.44 11.22
CA ALA A 52 3.32 -20.52 10.34
C ALA A 52 2.33 -21.70 10.34
N GLU A 53 1.67 -21.95 11.47
CA GLU A 53 0.61 -22.95 11.61
C GLU A 53 -0.75 -22.42 11.12
N ASN A 54 -1.07 -21.15 11.42
CA ASN A 54 -2.28 -20.48 10.93
C ASN A 54 -2.04 -19.65 9.67
N LYS A 55 -1.94 -20.34 8.53
CA LYS A 55 -1.60 -19.71 7.24
C LYS A 55 -2.64 -18.71 6.74
N ASP A 56 -3.91 -18.89 7.06
CA ASP A 56 -4.97 -17.98 6.58
C ASP A 56 -4.82 -16.59 7.20
N GLU A 57 -4.50 -16.52 8.50
CA GLU A 57 -4.21 -15.26 9.17
C GLU A 57 -2.93 -14.62 8.64
N LEU A 58 -1.88 -15.42 8.38
CA LEU A 58 -0.66 -14.94 7.75
C LEU A 58 -0.94 -14.32 6.37
N TYR A 59 -1.76 -14.98 5.54
CA TYR A 59 -2.12 -14.47 4.22
C TYR A 59 -2.90 -13.17 4.32
N GLN A 60 -3.84 -13.07 5.27
CA GLN A 60 -4.61 -11.84 5.50
C GLN A 60 -3.69 -10.67 5.92
N ILE A 61 -2.74 -10.92 6.83
CA ILE A 61 -1.78 -9.89 7.24
C ILE A 61 -0.98 -9.37 6.04
N ILE A 62 -0.50 -10.27 5.18
CA ILE A 62 0.28 -9.90 3.99
C ILE A 62 -0.60 -9.16 2.96
N ASP A 63 -1.83 -9.61 2.71
CA ASP A 63 -2.77 -8.92 1.80
C ASP A 63 -3.07 -7.51 2.27
N GLU A 64 -3.45 -7.33 3.54
CA GLU A 64 -3.79 -6.02 4.09
C GLU A 64 -2.61 -5.03 4.11
N THR A 65 -1.38 -5.55 4.25
CA THR A 65 -0.17 -4.70 4.32
C THR A 65 0.37 -4.34 2.94
N LEU A 66 0.25 -5.22 1.94
CA LEU A 66 0.81 -5.01 0.59
C LEU A 66 -0.22 -4.48 -0.42
N SER A 67 -1.49 -4.88 -0.31
CA SER A 67 -2.52 -4.54 -1.31
C SER A 67 -2.74 -3.04 -1.55
N PRO A 68 -2.59 -2.12 -0.58
CA PRO A 68 -2.79 -0.69 -0.84
C PRO A 68 -1.81 -0.13 -1.88
N TYR A 69 -0.62 -0.72 -1.96
CA TYR A 69 0.47 -0.24 -2.83
C TYR A 69 0.76 -1.18 -4.00
N PHE A 70 0.09 -2.34 -4.07
CA PHE A 70 0.29 -3.31 -5.14
C PHE A 70 -0.73 -3.15 -6.27
N GLN A 71 -0.25 -2.88 -7.48
CA GLN A 71 -1.11 -2.71 -8.65
C GLN A 71 -1.55 -4.05 -9.27
N LYS A 72 -2.48 -4.77 -8.62
CA LYS A 72 -2.99 -6.10 -9.04
C LYS A 72 -3.37 -6.16 -10.53
N LYS A 73 -4.16 -5.19 -10.99
CA LYS A 73 -4.64 -5.11 -12.38
C LYS A 73 -3.51 -4.89 -13.38
N TYR A 74 -2.55 -4.03 -13.04
CA TYR A 74 -1.42 -3.73 -13.92
C TYR A 74 -0.50 -4.95 -14.04
N ALA A 75 -0.15 -5.59 -12.92
CA ALA A 75 0.63 -6.82 -12.90
C ALA A 75 -0.03 -7.93 -13.74
N GLY A 76 -1.33 -8.18 -13.51
CA GLY A 76 -2.05 -9.19 -14.30
C GLY A 76 -2.15 -8.86 -15.78
N ARG A 77 -2.24 -7.58 -16.15
CA ARG A 77 -2.16 -7.15 -17.55
C ARG A 77 -0.80 -7.44 -18.17
N LEU A 78 0.30 -7.22 -17.45
CA LEU A 78 1.65 -7.54 -17.93
C LEU A 78 1.81 -9.05 -18.16
N VAL A 79 1.30 -9.88 -17.24
CA VAL A 79 1.38 -11.34 -17.36
C VAL A 79 0.52 -11.86 -18.53
N LEU A 80 -0.72 -11.38 -18.69
CA LEU A 80 -1.59 -11.82 -19.79
C LEU A 80 -1.17 -11.26 -21.15
N ASN A 81 -0.47 -10.13 -21.18
CA ASN A 81 0.05 -9.49 -22.38
C ASN A 81 -1.01 -9.43 -23.52
N ASN A 82 -0.75 -10.11 -24.64
CA ASN A 82 -1.63 -10.13 -25.82
C ASN A 82 -3.04 -10.70 -25.54
N TYR A 83 -3.18 -11.57 -24.55
CA TYR A 83 -4.45 -12.17 -24.16
C TYR A 83 -5.32 -11.24 -23.30
N TRP A 84 -4.74 -10.15 -22.77
CA TRP A 84 -5.49 -9.17 -21.99
C TRP A 84 -6.63 -8.57 -22.82
N LYS A 85 -6.37 -8.14 -24.05
CA LYS A 85 -7.41 -7.50 -24.89
C LYS A 85 -8.57 -8.46 -25.21
N GLN A 86 -8.27 -9.74 -25.38
CA GLN A 86 -9.23 -10.79 -25.75
C GLN A 86 -10.07 -11.30 -24.56
N SER A 87 -9.61 -11.07 -23.32
CA SER A 87 -10.30 -11.53 -22.12
C SER A 87 -11.50 -10.63 -21.76
N SER A 88 -12.60 -11.24 -21.32
CA SER A 88 -13.73 -10.50 -20.75
C SER A 88 -13.35 -9.78 -19.45
N LYS A 89 -14.17 -8.81 -19.02
CA LYS A 89 -13.95 -8.09 -17.75
C LYS A 89 -13.85 -9.04 -16.56
N SER A 90 -14.78 -10.00 -16.47
CA SER A 90 -14.79 -10.98 -15.37
C SER A 90 -13.57 -11.92 -15.40
N GLN A 91 -13.10 -12.33 -16.59
CA GLN A 91 -11.87 -13.12 -16.70
C GLN A 91 -10.64 -12.35 -16.21
N LYS A 92 -10.53 -11.07 -16.58
CA LYS A 92 -9.44 -10.19 -16.13
C LYS A 92 -9.42 -10.07 -14.61
N GLU A 93 -10.56 -9.79 -14.00
CA GLU A 93 -10.69 -9.60 -12.55
C GLU A 93 -10.33 -10.89 -11.79
N ARG A 94 -10.92 -12.03 -12.16
CA ARG A 94 -10.61 -13.33 -11.55
C ARG A 94 -9.14 -13.70 -11.72
N PHE A 95 -8.56 -13.45 -12.89
CA PHE A 95 -7.15 -13.71 -13.14
C PHE A 95 -6.26 -12.83 -12.27
N THR A 96 -6.51 -11.51 -12.23
CA THR A 96 -5.67 -10.57 -11.46
C THR A 96 -5.70 -10.89 -9.97
N GLU A 97 -6.86 -11.26 -9.44
CA GLU A 97 -6.98 -11.64 -8.03
C GLU A 97 -6.33 -13.00 -7.78
N GLY A 98 -6.59 -14.00 -8.62
CA GLY A 98 -5.97 -15.32 -8.52
C GLY A 98 -4.45 -15.27 -8.60
N LEU A 99 -3.89 -14.47 -9.52
CA LEU A 99 -2.45 -14.25 -9.63
C LEU A 99 -1.88 -13.68 -8.33
N TYR A 100 -2.49 -12.62 -7.80
CA TYR A 100 -2.04 -11.97 -6.57
C TYR A 100 -2.09 -12.93 -5.37
N GLN A 101 -3.21 -13.62 -5.17
CA GLN A 101 -3.38 -14.59 -4.09
C GLN A 101 -2.40 -15.77 -4.22
N SER A 102 -2.10 -16.21 -5.44
CA SER A 102 -1.09 -17.24 -5.69
C SER A 102 0.30 -16.78 -5.23
N LEU A 103 0.67 -15.52 -5.48
CA LEU A 103 1.95 -14.97 -5.03
C LEU A 103 2.03 -14.92 -3.50
N ILE A 104 0.98 -14.43 -2.82
CA ILE A 104 0.93 -14.45 -1.36
C ILE A 104 1.14 -15.87 -0.83
N ARG A 105 0.34 -16.83 -1.31
CA ARG A 105 0.41 -18.22 -0.84
C ARG A 105 1.78 -18.85 -1.07
N SER A 106 2.43 -18.52 -2.19
CA SER A 106 3.73 -19.08 -2.57
C SER A 106 4.89 -18.50 -1.76
N TYR A 107 4.80 -17.24 -1.32
CA TYR A 107 5.93 -16.53 -0.69
C TYR A 107 5.72 -16.16 0.78
N ALA A 108 4.52 -16.35 1.34
CA ALA A 108 4.20 -15.94 2.70
C ALA A 108 5.15 -16.52 3.77
N LEU A 109 5.48 -17.81 3.68
CA LEU A 109 6.41 -18.44 4.63
C LEU A 109 7.83 -17.86 4.52
N THR A 110 8.24 -17.45 3.31
CA THR A 110 9.52 -16.76 3.13
C THR A 110 9.47 -15.38 3.76
N MET A 111 8.39 -14.63 3.57
CA MET A 111 8.19 -13.30 4.16
C MET A 111 8.15 -13.35 5.70
N LEU A 112 7.51 -14.38 6.25
CA LEU A 112 7.42 -14.61 7.69
C LEU A 112 8.79 -14.72 8.37
N ASN A 113 9.73 -15.40 7.71
CA ASN A 113 11.07 -15.68 8.22
C ASN A 113 12.13 -14.69 7.72
N PHE A 114 11.72 -13.67 6.97
CA PHE A 114 12.65 -12.73 6.37
C PHE A 114 13.18 -11.75 7.41
N ASP A 115 14.49 -11.53 7.40
CA ASP A 115 15.15 -10.54 8.25
C ASP A 115 15.07 -9.15 7.61
N VAL A 116 14.07 -8.37 8.03
CA VAL A 116 13.80 -7.04 7.47
C VAL A 116 14.91 -6.02 7.73
N SER A 117 15.80 -6.25 8.70
CA SER A 117 16.97 -5.39 8.92
C SER A 117 17.94 -5.39 7.73
N LYS A 118 17.83 -6.40 6.86
CA LYS A 118 18.61 -6.52 5.62
C LYS A 118 18.00 -5.74 4.45
N ILE A 119 16.81 -5.14 4.62
CA ILE A 119 16.20 -4.29 3.59
C ILE A 119 16.75 -2.88 3.75
N LYS A 120 17.49 -2.42 2.76
CA LYS A 120 17.91 -1.03 2.63
C LYS A 120 17.17 -0.41 1.46
N GLY A 121 16.26 0.52 1.76
CA GLY A 121 15.62 1.28 0.68
C GLY A 121 16.57 2.37 0.15
N ILE A 122 16.50 2.63 -1.14
CA ILE A 122 17.55 3.37 -1.87
C ILE A 122 17.41 4.91 -1.73
N SER A 123 16.32 5.46 -1.16
CA SER A 123 16.18 6.92 -1.04
C SER A 123 17.20 7.57 -0.10
N ASP A 124 17.76 6.83 0.86
CA ASP A 124 18.89 7.29 1.69
C ASP A 124 20.15 7.64 0.87
N SER A 125 20.19 7.30 -0.43
CA SER A 125 21.33 7.55 -1.31
C SER A 125 21.06 8.53 -2.47
N ILE A 126 19.83 9.03 -2.62
CA ILE A 126 19.48 9.99 -3.68
C ILE A 126 19.03 11.29 -3.01
N ASN A 127 20.01 12.15 -2.70
CA ASN A 127 19.76 13.54 -2.32
C ASN A 127 19.07 14.24 -3.50
N LEU A 128 17.77 14.53 -3.38
CA LEU A 128 17.00 15.26 -4.39
C LEU A 128 17.15 16.79 -4.27
N GLU A 129 18.07 17.29 -3.44
CA GLU A 129 18.41 18.72 -3.36
C GLU A 129 19.30 19.22 -4.52
N GLY A 130 19.50 18.39 -5.55
CA GLY A 130 20.41 18.67 -6.68
C GLY A 130 19.76 18.76 -8.06
N LEU A 131 18.45 19.05 -8.16
CA LEU A 131 17.77 19.36 -9.43
C LEU A 131 17.09 20.73 -9.37
#